data_AF-A0A950A430-F1
#
_entry.id   AF-A0A950A430-F1
#
_cell.length_a   1.000
_cell.length_b   1.000
_cell.length_c   1.000
_cell.angle_alpha   90.00
_cell.angle_beta   90.00
_cell.angle_gamma   90.00
#
_symmetry.space_group_name_H-M   'P 1'
#
loop_
_entity.id
_entity.type
_entity.pdbx_description
1 polymer ?
#
loop_
_entity_poly.entity_id
_entity_poly.type
_entity_poly.pdbx_seq_one_letter_code
_entity_poly.pdbx_strand_id
1 'polypeptide(L)' 'MFTTRSQQSRARAEALEIWRAAAHVVSTRWERFLRAGAEMRVFAFASYVAALDCEEAAAADLAALARPAAA' A
#
# COMPACT_ATOMS: atom_id res chain seq x y z
N MET A 1 9.74 20.97 22.97
CA MET A 1 9.30 20.88 21.55
C MET A 1 9.95 19.68 20.82
N PHE A 2 10.02 18.49 21.44
CA PHE A 2 10.67 17.29 20.87
C PHE A 2 9.69 16.14 20.57
N THR A 3 8.50 16.17 21.16
CA THR A 3 7.47 15.11 21.04
C THR A 3 6.90 14.99 19.63
N THR A 4 6.72 16.11 18.93
CA THR A 4 6.12 16.16 17.59
C THR A 4 6.98 15.46 16.54
N ARG A 5 8.31 15.56 16.63
CA ARG A 5 9.23 14.95 15.66
C ARG A 5 9.31 13.44 15.84
N SER A 6 9.33 12.96 17.08
CA SER A 6 9.31 11.53 17.39
C SER A 6 8.00 10.86 16.96
N GLN A 7 6.87 11.53 17.16
CA GLN A 7 5.56 11.07 16.68
C GLN A 7 5.49 11.03 15.16
N GLN A 8 6.02 12.05 14.46
CA GLN A 8 6.05 12.07 13.00
C GLN A 8 6.91 10.94 12.42
N SER A 9 8.08 10.66 13.00
CA SER A 9 8.91 9.53 12.59
C SER A 9 8.21 8.19 12.78
N ARG A 10 7.46 8.02 13.88
CA ARG A 10 6.70 6.81 14.15
C ARG A 10 5.54 6.64 13.16
N ALA A 11 4.75 7.70 12.93
CA ALA A 11 3.66 7.68 11.95
C ALA A 11 4.16 7.33 10.54
N ARG A 12 5.32 7.88 10.15
CA ARG A 12 5.96 7.56 8.87
C ARG A 12 6.42 6.11 8.79
N ALA A 13 6.98 5.56 9.87
CA ALA A 13 7.39 4.15 9.92
C ALA A 13 6.17 3.22 9.82
N GLU A 14 5.09 3.52 10.54
CA GLU A 14 3.83 2.77 10.47
C GLU A 14 3.22 2.82 9.05
N ALA A 15 3.14 4.00 8.42
CA ALA A 15 2.67 4.15 7.04
C ALA A 15 3.54 3.39 6.02
N LEU A 16 4.86 3.37 6.23
CA LEU A 16 5.78 2.61 5.38
C LEU A 16 5.54 1.10 5.48
N GLU A 17 5.31 0.58 6.68
CA GLU A 17 4.99 -0.84 6.87
C GLU A 17 3.62 -1.22 6.27
N ILE A 18 2.63 -0.34 6.37
CA ILE A 18 1.32 -0.53 5.73
C ILE A 18 1.47 -0.60 4.21
N TRP A 19 2.23 0.34 3.61
CA TRP A 19 2.49 0.32 2.17
C TRP A 19 3.24 -0.95 1.74
N ARG A 20 4.27 -1.38 2.49
CA ARG A 20 4.99 -2.64 2.22
C ARG A 20 4.07 -3.86 2.27
N ALA A 21 3.17 -3.91 3.25
CA ALA A 21 2.20 -5.00 3.37
C ALA A 21 1.23 -5.01 2.17
N ALA A 22 0.73 -3.84 1.76
CA ALA A 22 -0.13 -3.71 0.58
C ALA A 22 0.59 -4.15 -0.71
N ALA A 23 1.83 -3.70 -0.92
CA ALA A 23 2.66 -4.11 -2.06
C ALA A 23 2.89 -5.64 -2.09
N HIS A 24 3.09 -6.26 -0.93
CA HIS A 24 3.21 -7.72 -0.84
C HIS A 24 1.90 -8.43 -1.24
N VAL A 25 0.75 -7.89 -0.83
CA VAL A 25 -0.57 -8.41 -1.24
C VAL A 25 -0.73 -8.28 -2.75
N VAL A 26 -0.39 -7.14 -3.36
CA VAL A 26 -0.41 -6.93 -4.81
C VAL A 26 0.41 -7.98 -5.55
N SER A 27 1.65 -8.21 -5.12
CA SER A 27 2.52 -9.25 -5.70
C SER A 27 1.88 -10.64 -5.61
N THR A 28 1.32 -10.98 -4.45
CA THR A 28 0.66 -12.27 -4.22
C THR A 28 -0.57 -12.44 -5.13
N ARG A 29 -1.38 -11.39 -5.31
CA ARG A 29 -2.57 -11.42 -6.17
C ARG A 29 -2.21 -11.48 -7.65
N TRP A 30 -1.13 -10.82 -8.05
CA TRP A 30 -0.59 -10.91 -9.40
C TRP A 30 -0.17 -12.35 -9.74
N GLU A 31 0.61 -13.00 -8.87
CA GLU A 31 0.99 -14.40 -9.06
C GLU A 31 -0.22 -15.33 -9.13
N ARG A 32 -1.23 -15.10 -8.28
CA ARG A 32 -2.48 -15.86 -8.31
C ARG A 32 -3.23 -15.69 -9.62
N PHE A 33 -3.30 -14.48 -10.16
CA PHE A 33 -3.91 -14.21 -11.46
C PHE A 33 -3.17 -14.95 -12.59
N LEU A 34 -1.84 -14.90 -12.59
CA LEU A 34 -1.03 -15.61 -13.59
C LEU A 34 -1.23 -17.13 -13.55
N ARG A 35 -1.47 -17.70 -12.36
CA ARG A 35 -1.73 -19.13 -12.16
C ARG A 35 -3.21 -19.51 -12.34
N ALA A 36 -4.11 -18.55 -12.47
CA ALA A 36 -5.54 -18.82 -12.56
C ALA A 36 -5.93 -19.42 -13.93
N GLY A 37 -6.70 -20.50 -13.88
CA GLY A 37 -7.42 -21.04 -15.04
C GLY A 37 -8.49 -20.06 -15.55
N ALA A 38 -8.98 -20.30 -16.77
CA ALA A 38 -9.87 -19.39 -17.48
C ALA A 38 -11.10 -18.95 -16.67
N GLU A 39 -11.74 -19.89 -15.97
CA GLU A 39 -12.95 -19.65 -15.17
C GLU A 39 -12.72 -18.69 -14.00
N MET A 40 -11.55 -18.76 -13.36
CA MET A 40 -11.23 -17.97 -12.16
C MET A 40 -10.44 -16.69 -12.48
N ARG A 41 -10.02 -16.51 -13.74
CA ARG A 41 -9.12 -15.43 -14.14
C ARG A 41 -9.74 -14.05 -13.94
N VAL A 42 -11.04 -13.88 -14.22
CA VAL A 42 -11.75 -12.60 -14.03
C VAL A 42 -11.77 -12.20 -12.56
N PHE A 43 -12.09 -13.14 -11.66
CA PHE A 43 -12.10 -12.87 -10.22
C PHE A 43 -10.70 -12.61 -9.66
N ALA A 44 -9.69 -13.37 -10.13
CA ALA A 44 -8.31 -13.15 -9.72
C ALA A 44 -7.80 -11.77 -10.18
N PHE A 45 -8.19 -11.33 -11.38
CA PHE A 45 -7.86 -10.00 -11.89
C PHE A 45 -8.55 -8.90 -11.09
N ALA A 46 -9.85 -9.02 -10.81
CA ALA A 46 -10.57 -8.06 -9.98
C ALA A 46 -9.96 -7.94 -8.57
N SER A 47 -9.57 -9.08 -7.97
CA SER A 47 -8.87 -9.09 -6.68
C SER A 47 -7.48 -8.46 -6.73
N TYR A 48 -6.79 -8.52 -7.88
CA TYR A 48 -5.51 -7.85 -8.08
C TYR A 48 -5.70 -6.33 -8.21
N VAL A 49 -6.70 -5.86 -8.97
CA VAL A 49 -7.03 -4.43 -9.07
C VAL A 49 -7.39 -3.85 -7.71
N ALA A 50 -8.25 -4.52 -6.94
CA ALA A 50 -8.58 -4.05 -5.58
C ALA A 50 -7.36 -3.97 -4.66
N ALA A 51 -6.35 -4.84 -4.85
CA ALA A 51 -5.11 -4.76 -4.10
C ALA A 51 -4.26 -3.55 -4.52
N LEU A 52 -4.24 -3.20 -5.81
CA LEU A 52 -3.57 -2.00 -6.31
C LEU A 52 -4.21 -0.74 -5.74
N ASP A 53 -5.54 -0.66 -5.69
CA ASP A 53 -6.25 0.48 -5.09
C ASP A 53 -5.85 0.67 -3.61
N CYS A 54 -5.71 -0.44 -2.86
CA CYS A 54 -5.22 -0.40 -1.49
C CYS A 54 -3.75 0.03 -1.38
N GLU A 55 -2.88 -0.44 -2.28
CA GLU A 55 -1.46 -0.03 -2.32
C GLU A 55 -1.32 1.46 -2.64
N GLU A 56 -2.11 1.97 -3.59
CA GLU A 56 -2.15 3.38 -3.96
C GLU A 56 -2.60 4.25 -2.78
N ALA A 57 -3.67 3.85 -2.07
CA ALA A 57 -4.12 4.56 -0.88
C ALA A 57 -3.02 4.62 0.21
N ALA A 58 -2.34 3.49 0.47
CA ALA A 58 -1.24 3.45 1.44
C ALA A 58 -0.04 4.31 1.00
N ALA A 59 0.27 4.34 -0.30
CA ALA A 59 1.32 5.20 -0.85
C ALA A 59 0.96 6.69 -0.71
N ALA A 60 -0.30 7.06 -0.90
CA ALA A 60 -0.80 8.42 -0.71
C ALA A 60 -0.66 8.88 0.74
N ASP A 61 -1.01 8.02 1.71
CA ASP A 61 -0.84 8.29 3.14
C ASP A 61 0.64 8.47 3.50
N LEU A 62 1.52 7.62 3.00
CA LEU A 62 2.97 7.74 3.20
C LEU A 62 3.51 9.05 2.58
N ALA A 63 3.04 9.41 1.39
CA ALA A 63 3.44 10.64 0.70
C ALA A 63 2.96 11.90 1.44
N ALA A 64 1.76 11.87 2.02
CA ALA A 64 1.23 12.97 2.84
C ALA A 64 2.12 13.25 4.06
N LEU A 65 2.70 12.21 4.68
CA LEU A 65 3.63 12.32 5.80
C LEU A 65 5.04 12.75 5.41
N ALA A 66 5.43 12.54 4.14
CA ALA A 66 6.74 12.93 3.62
C ALA A 66 6.81 14.40 3.17
N ARG A 67 5.65 15.03 2.89
CA ARG A 67 5.59 16.42 2.45
C ARG A 67 5.83 17.35 3.65
N PRO A 68 6.84 18.24 3.60
CA PRO A 68 6.96 19.30 4.58
C PRO A 68 5.71 20.18 4.53
N ALA A 69 5.21 20.63 5.69
CA ALA A 69 4.21 21.69 5.71
C ALA A 69 4.78 22.90 4.96
N ALA A 70 4.20 23.25 3.82
CA ALA A 70 4.60 24.45 3.08
C ALA A 70 4.43 25.67 4.01
N ALA A 71 5.50 26.46 4.12
CA ALA A 71 5.57 27.68 4.90
C ALA A 71 4.86 28.85 4.20
#